data_AF-A0AAW2SYJ8-F1
#
_entry.id   AF-A0AAW2SYJ8-F1
#
_cell.length_a   1.000
_cell.length_b   1.000
_cell.length_c   1.000
_cell.angle_alpha   90.00
_cell.angle_beta   90.00
_cell.angle_gamma   90.00
#
_symmetry.space_group_name_H-M   'P 1'
#
loop_
_entity.id
_entity.type
_entity.pdbx_description
1 polymer ?
#
loop_
_entity_poly.entity_id
_entity_poly.type
_entity_poly.pdbx_seq_one_letter_code
_entity_poly.pdbx_strand_id
1 'polypeptide(L)'
;MGKLQFHSLPPPIMIIIIITFLLLLHVSSSFAAPHPHHRPQAPSAFNISTILFTTGFTPLFGEPTSSHPLIINLFSFISTNTQARSGFKSSDLYNHGLFSAKIKLPSDYTAGIVVAFYTTNGDIFRKTHDELDFEFLGNIRGKAWRFQTNMYGNGSTNRGREERYYLWFDPSKEFHTYSILWTTKNIIFYIDDVPIREIVRNDAMGADFPSKPMGLYATIWDASDWATSGGKYRANYKYAPFVAEFTDLILPGCPMDPLEEVVADVCAERDNQLASANFASITPKQKLAMKNLGQSICTTPIVTTR
;
A
#
# COMPACT_ATOMS: atom_id res chain seq x y z
N MET A 1 55.57 28.05 0.14
CA MET A 1 56.58 27.00 -0.13
C MET A 1 55.84 25.67 -0.16
N GLY A 2 55.80 24.84 -1.20
CA GLY A 2 56.39 24.86 -2.54
C GLY A 2 55.58 23.92 -3.47
N LYS A 3 55.63 24.19 -4.78
CA LYS A 3 55.06 23.30 -5.82
C LYS A 3 55.92 22.05 -5.94
N LEU A 4 55.36 20.85 -5.77
CA LEU A 4 56.01 19.62 -6.20
C LEU A 4 55.91 19.53 -7.74
N GLN A 5 57.07 19.58 -8.42
CA GLN A 5 57.18 19.22 -9.82
C GLN A 5 57.36 17.70 -9.95
N PHE A 6 56.51 17.07 -10.75
CA PHE A 6 56.70 15.69 -11.22
C PHE A 6 57.73 15.71 -12.36
N HIS A 7 59.01 15.57 -12.04
CA HIS A 7 60.03 15.23 -13.02
C HIS A 7 60.49 13.78 -12.82
N SER A 8 60.37 13.02 -13.92
CA SER A 8 61.09 11.79 -14.26
C SER A 8 61.24 10.73 -13.15
N LEU A 9 60.20 9.94 -12.93
CA LEU A 9 60.37 8.62 -12.33
C LEU A 9 61.09 7.70 -13.33
N PRO A 10 62.04 6.85 -12.88
CA PRO A 10 62.69 5.85 -13.73
C PRO A 10 61.66 4.97 -14.44
N PRO A 11 61.90 4.54 -15.70
CA PRO A 11 60.98 3.69 -16.47
C PRO A 11 60.39 2.49 -15.70
N PRO A 12 61.16 1.73 -14.88
CA PRO A 12 60.59 0.61 -14.14
C PRO A 12 59.58 1.05 -13.06
N ILE A 13 59.74 2.23 -12.46
CA ILE A 13 58.84 2.73 -11.42
C ILE A 13 57.53 3.22 -12.03
N MET A 14 57.58 3.83 -13.22
CA MET A 14 56.38 4.24 -13.95
C MET A 14 55.53 3.03 -14.40
N ILE A 15 56.18 1.95 -14.82
CA ILE A 15 55.53 0.69 -15.18
C ILE A 15 54.86 0.04 -13.96
N ILE A 16 55.52 0.04 -12.80
CA ILE A 16 54.93 -0.48 -11.55
C ILE A 16 53.70 0.34 -11.13
N ILE A 17 53.73 1.67 -11.26
CA ILE A 17 52.58 2.54 -10.95
C ILE A 17 51.42 2.29 -11.93
N ILE A 18 51.68 2.12 -13.23
CA ILE A 18 50.64 1.81 -14.22
C ILE A 18 50.05 0.42 -13.98
N ILE A 19 50.88 -0.59 -13.69
CA ILE A 19 50.43 -1.97 -13.42
C ILE A 19 49.63 -2.01 -12.11
N THR A 20 50.05 -1.30 -11.06
CA THR A 20 49.28 -1.22 -9.81
C THR A 20 47.96 -0.47 -10.00
N PHE A 21 47.93 0.61 -10.78
CA PHE A 21 46.69 1.32 -11.10
C PHE A 21 45.73 0.49 -11.97
N LEU A 22 46.25 -0.29 -12.93
CA LEU A 22 45.47 -1.23 -13.75
C LEU A 22 44.97 -2.43 -12.93
N LEU A 23 45.76 -2.96 -11.99
CA LEU A 23 45.31 -3.98 -11.04
C LEU A 23 44.21 -3.44 -10.11
N LEU A 24 44.34 -2.20 -9.61
CA LEU A 24 43.29 -1.57 -8.79
C LEU A 24 42.00 -1.32 -9.60
N LEU A 25 42.09 -1.01 -10.89
CA LEU A 25 40.94 -0.89 -11.80
C LEU A 25 40.31 -2.26 -12.14
N HIS A 26 41.09 -3.34 -12.20
CA HIS A 26 40.56 -4.70 -12.41
C HIS A 26 39.98 -5.32 -11.13
N VAL A 27 40.45 -4.92 -9.95
CA VAL A 27 39.89 -5.38 -8.66
C VAL A 27 38.60 -4.64 -8.29
N SER A 28 38.31 -3.49 -8.91
CA SER A 28 37.07 -2.73 -8.68
C SER A 28 35.90 -3.14 -9.60
N SER A 29 36.10 -4.08 -10.53
CA SER A 29 35.05 -4.57 -11.44
C SER A 29 34.36 -5.88 -11.00
N SER A 30 34.43 -6.27 -9.73
CA SER A 30 33.78 -7.51 -9.24
C SER A 30 32.89 -7.35 -8.01
N PHE A 31 32.45 -6.13 -7.69
CA PHE A 31 31.31 -5.91 -6.80
C PHE A 31 30.15 -5.29 -7.56
N ALA A 32 29.64 -6.02 -8.56
CA ALA A 32 28.25 -5.85 -8.94
C ALA A 32 27.42 -6.26 -7.72
N ALA A 33 26.68 -5.32 -7.15
CA ALA A 33 25.62 -5.65 -6.19
C ALA A 33 24.78 -6.78 -6.81
N PRO A 34 24.40 -7.82 -6.05
CA PRO A 34 23.61 -8.90 -6.61
C PRO A 34 22.37 -8.27 -7.25
N HIS A 35 22.20 -8.50 -8.56
CA HIS A 35 20.93 -8.27 -9.21
C HIS A 35 19.85 -8.89 -8.32
N PRO A 36 18.70 -8.24 -8.11
CA PRO A 36 17.60 -8.89 -7.44
C PRO A 36 17.25 -10.10 -8.30
N HIS A 37 17.72 -11.27 -7.87
CA HIS A 37 17.25 -12.53 -8.39
C HIS A 37 15.73 -12.43 -8.32
N HIS A 38 15.08 -12.54 -9.47
CA HIS A 38 13.66 -12.84 -9.53
C HIS A 38 13.47 -14.08 -8.67
N ARG A 39 13.09 -13.88 -7.42
CA ARG A 39 12.60 -14.94 -6.57
C ARG A 39 11.41 -15.50 -7.34
N PRO A 40 11.32 -16.82 -7.57
CA PRO A 40 10.08 -17.41 -8.05
C PRO A 40 8.99 -16.86 -7.13
N GLN A 41 8.00 -16.17 -7.69
CA GLN A 41 6.82 -15.78 -6.91
C GLN A 41 6.32 -17.07 -6.30
N ALA A 42 6.34 -17.13 -4.96
CA ALA A 42 5.62 -18.18 -4.26
C ALA A 42 4.17 -18.15 -4.77
N PRO A 43 3.49 -19.30 -4.93
CA PRO A 43 2.08 -19.28 -5.28
C PRO A 43 1.36 -18.34 -4.30
N SER A 44 0.56 -17.42 -4.87
CA SER A 44 -0.21 -16.43 -4.11
C SER A 44 -0.83 -17.09 -2.90
N ALA A 45 -0.60 -16.54 -1.70
CA ALA A 45 -1.23 -17.05 -0.48
C ALA A 45 -2.76 -17.04 -0.60
N PHE A 46 -3.28 -16.13 -1.44
CA PHE A 46 -4.66 -16.05 -1.87
C PHE A 46 -4.83 -16.78 -3.20
N ASN A 47 -5.20 -18.07 -3.17
CA ASN A 47 -5.71 -18.76 -4.37
C ASN A 47 -7.19 -18.43 -4.57
N ILE A 48 -7.48 -17.15 -4.86
CA ILE A 48 -8.84 -16.61 -4.94
C ILE A 48 -9.04 -15.96 -6.30
N SER A 49 -10.18 -16.24 -6.93
CA SER A 49 -10.53 -15.68 -8.23
C SER A 49 -10.75 -14.18 -8.16
N THR A 50 -10.26 -13.48 -9.17
CA THR A 50 -10.52 -12.05 -9.37
C THR A 50 -11.95 -11.83 -9.86
N ILE A 51 -12.56 -10.71 -9.50
CA ILE A 51 -13.86 -10.27 -10.00
C ILE A 51 -13.73 -9.19 -11.07
N LEU A 52 -14.74 -9.09 -11.94
CA LEU A 52 -14.85 -7.98 -12.88
C LEU A 52 -15.27 -6.71 -12.13
N PHE A 53 -14.69 -5.57 -12.51
CA PHE A 53 -15.07 -4.28 -11.94
C PHE A 53 -16.57 -4.00 -12.07
N THR A 54 -17.14 -4.23 -13.25
CA THR A 54 -18.56 -3.99 -13.54
C THR A 54 -19.52 -4.85 -12.72
N THR A 55 -19.03 -5.94 -12.12
CA THR A 55 -19.83 -6.83 -11.28
C THR A 55 -19.77 -6.40 -9.81
N GLY A 56 -18.60 -6.05 -9.28
CA GLY A 56 -18.45 -5.79 -7.85
C GLY A 56 -18.21 -4.34 -7.45
N PHE A 57 -18.08 -3.41 -8.41
CA PHE A 57 -17.71 -2.03 -8.15
C PHE A 57 -18.50 -1.03 -9.01
N THR A 58 -18.57 0.20 -8.49
CA THR A 58 -19.14 1.37 -9.16
C THR A 58 -18.18 2.56 -9.06
N PRO A 59 -18.15 3.45 -10.06
CA PRO A 59 -17.43 4.71 -9.95
C PRO A 59 -17.95 5.55 -8.77
N LEU A 60 -17.02 6.17 -8.03
CA LEU A 60 -17.33 7.10 -6.95
C LEU A 60 -17.24 8.54 -7.42
N PHE A 61 -16.11 8.89 -8.05
CA PHE A 61 -15.81 10.19 -8.63
C PHE A 61 -14.99 9.99 -9.89
N GLY A 62 -15.29 10.75 -10.95
CA GLY A 62 -14.60 10.61 -12.25
C GLY A 62 -14.89 9.25 -12.90
N GLU A 63 -15.05 9.22 -14.23
CA GLU A 63 -15.20 7.96 -14.93
C GLU A 63 -13.86 7.21 -14.95
N PRO A 64 -13.79 5.94 -14.50
CA PRO A 64 -12.58 5.13 -14.65
C PRO A 64 -12.26 5.02 -16.14
N THR A 65 -11.07 5.43 -16.55
CA THR A 65 -10.64 5.23 -17.92
C THR A 65 -10.09 3.81 -18.03
N SER A 66 -10.77 2.95 -18.81
CA SER A 66 -10.19 1.68 -19.25
C SER A 66 -8.98 1.99 -20.12
N SER A 67 -7.78 1.87 -19.55
CA SER A 67 -6.56 2.39 -20.16
C SER A 67 -5.93 1.43 -21.17
N HIS A 68 -6.42 0.19 -21.31
CA HIS A 68 -5.87 -0.74 -22.29
C HIS A 68 -6.88 -1.80 -22.79
N PRO A 69 -7.09 -1.95 -24.12
CA PRO A 69 -8.01 -2.94 -24.69
C PRO A 69 -7.55 -4.41 -24.56
N LEU A 70 -6.31 -4.64 -24.09
CA LEU A 70 -5.69 -5.97 -23.98
C LEU A 70 -5.54 -6.48 -22.54
N ILE A 71 -5.78 -5.63 -21.52
CA ILE A 71 -5.72 -6.03 -20.10
C ILE A 71 -7.11 -5.82 -19.52
N ILE A 72 -7.86 -6.93 -19.42
CA ILE A 72 -9.18 -6.95 -18.76
C ILE A 72 -8.98 -6.55 -17.29
N ASN A 73 -9.83 -5.66 -16.78
CA ASN A 73 -9.79 -5.11 -15.41
C ASN A 73 -8.58 -4.23 -15.07
N LEU A 74 -7.96 -3.54 -16.03
CA LEU A 74 -7.04 -2.45 -15.73
C LEU A 74 -7.79 -1.12 -15.69
N PHE A 75 -7.79 -0.45 -14.54
CA PHE A 75 -8.41 0.87 -14.36
C PHE A 75 -7.38 1.89 -13.92
N SER A 76 -7.38 3.04 -14.58
CA SER A 76 -6.52 4.15 -14.23
C SER A 76 -7.32 5.26 -13.55
N PHE A 77 -6.86 5.67 -12.39
CA PHE A 77 -7.36 6.83 -11.69
C PHE A 77 -6.43 8.01 -11.93
N ILE A 78 -7.04 9.11 -12.35
CA ILE A 78 -6.32 10.28 -12.82
C ILE A 78 -6.68 11.47 -11.93
N SER A 79 -5.67 12.11 -11.34
CA SER A 79 -5.79 13.45 -10.78
C SER A 79 -5.02 14.44 -11.65
N THR A 80 -5.75 15.41 -12.24
CA THR A 80 -5.18 16.44 -13.14
C THR A 80 -5.12 17.84 -12.52
N ASN A 81 -5.87 18.09 -11.46
CA ASN A 81 -5.92 19.34 -10.71
C ASN A 81 -6.43 19.10 -9.28
N THR A 82 -6.49 20.14 -8.46
CA THR A 82 -6.87 20.09 -7.03
C THR A 82 -8.32 19.63 -6.79
N GLN A 83 -9.18 19.71 -7.79
CA GLN A 83 -10.60 19.31 -7.71
C GLN A 83 -10.85 17.95 -8.37
N ALA A 84 -9.95 17.52 -9.27
CA ALA A 84 -10.05 16.25 -9.99
C ALA A 84 -9.65 15.09 -9.07
N ARG A 85 -10.66 14.48 -8.46
CA ARG A 85 -10.56 13.22 -7.71
C ARG A 85 -11.08 12.09 -8.59
N SER A 86 -10.46 10.93 -8.44
CA SER A 86 -10.96 9.70 -9.07
C SER A 86 -11.05 8.60 -8.03
N GLY A 87 -12.06 7.75 -8.13
CA GLY A 87 -12.26 6.64 -7.21
C GLY A 87 -13.38 5.70 -7.60
N PHE A 88 -13.39 4.53 -6.97
CA PHE A 88 -14.47 3.55 -7.06
C PHE A 88 -14.86 3.11 -5.66
N LYS A 89 -16.04 2.51 -5.56
CA LYS A 89 -16.47 1.77 -4.37
C LYS A 89 -17.08 0.42 -4.73
N SER A 90 -17.09 -0.52 -3.80
CA SER A 90 -17.82 -1.78 -3.98
C SER A 90 -19.31 -1.51 -4.14
N SER A 91 -19.98 -2.36 -4.91
CA SER A 91 -21.44 -2.28 -5.10
C SER A 91 -22.19 -2.62 -3.81
N ASP A 92 -21.67 -3.58 -3.04
CA ASP A 92 -22.25 -4.03 -1.78
C ASP A 92 -21.46 -3.53 -0.57
N LEU A 93 -22.09 -3.57 0.61
CA LEU A 93 -21.42 -3.54 1.90
C LEU A 93 -21.10 -4.96 2.35
N TYR A 94 -20.10 -5.12 3.20
CA TYR A 94 -19.69 -6.42 3.71
C TYR A 94 -19.57 -6.42 5.22
N ASN A 95 -20.09 -7.45 5.88
CA ASN A 95 -19.91 -7.63 7.33
C ASN A 95 -18.47 -7.97 7.71
N HIS A 96 -17.80 -8.74 6.87
CA HIS A 96 -16.39 -9.15 6.96
C HIS A 96 -15.94 -9.53 5.55
N GLY A 97 -14.63 -9.53 5.29
CA GLY A 97 -14.12 -9.85 3.97
C GLY A 97 -12.61 -9.84 3.85
N LEU A 98 -12.13 -10.37 2.72
CA LEU A 98 -10.81 -10.07 2.20
C LEU A 98 -11.00 -9.12 1.01
N PHE A 99 -10.38 -7.96 1.12
CA PHE A 99 -10.42 -6.90 0.13
C PHE A 99 -9.03 -6.78 -0.46
N SER A 100 -8.85 -7.06 -1.75
CA SER A 100 -7.52 -7.07 -2.35
C SER A 100 -7.51 -6.55 -3.77
N ALA A 101 -6.42 -5.89 -4.14
CA ALA A 101 -6.18 -5.40 -5.49
C ALA A 101 -4.67 -5.38 -5.77
N LYS A 102 -4.30 -5.56 -7.04
CA LYS A 102 -2.99 -5.15 -7.52
C LYS A 102 -3.01 -3.66 -7.83
N ILE A 103 -2.08 -2.92 -7.24
CA ILE A 103 -2.00 -1.47 -7.39
C ILE A 103 -0.60 -1.09 -7.87
N LYS A 104 -0.52 -0.23 -8.88
CA LYS A 104 0.71 0.44 -9.30
C LYS A 104 0.53 1.95 -9.13
N LEU A 105 1.44 2.58 -8.39
CA LEU A 105 1.32 3.97 -7.94
C LEU A 105 1.89 4.96 -8.98
N PRO A 106 1.51 6.26 -8.88
CA PRO A 106 2.10 7.29 -9.71
C PRO A 106 3.64 7.35 -9.59
N SER A 107 4.31 7.71 -10.67
CA SER A 107 5.77 7.87 -10.72
C SER A 107 6.18 9.35 -10.68
N ASP A 108 7.49 9.60 -10.66
CA ASP A 108 8.11 10.92 -10.73
C ASP A 108 7.92 11.81 -9.47
N TYR A 109 7.29 12.98 -9.57
CA TYR A 109 7.02 13.87 -8.44
C TYR A 109 5.59 13.67 -7.99
N THR A 110 5.38 13.10 -6.80
CA THR A 110 4.05 12.73 -6.31
C THR A 110 3.73 13.35 -4.96
N ALA A 111 4.55 14.30 -4.49
CA ALA A 111 4.33 14.97 -3.22
C ALA A 111 2.93 15.59 -3.16
N GLY A 112 2.26 15.49 -2.02
CA GLY A 112 0.89 15.94 -1.81
C GLY A 112 -0.19 14.98 -2.34
N ILE A 113 0.14 14.00 -3.18
CA ILE A 113 -0.85 13.04 -3.68
C ILE A 113 -0.98 11.85 -2.73
N VAL A 114 -2.23 11.47 -2.45
CA VAL A 114 -2.58 10.25 -1.71
C VAL A 114 -3.37 9.33 -2.63
N VAL A 115 -2.93 8.07 -2.68
CA VAL A 115 -3.74 6.96 -3.20
C VAL A 115 -4.20 6.17 -1.98
N ALA A 116 -5.51 5.96 -1.83
CA ALA A 116 -6.09 5.23 -0.71
C ALA A 116 -6.81 3.98 -1.22
N PHE A 117 -6.68 2.88 -0.48
CA PHE A 117 -7.42 1.63 -0.63
C PHE A 117 -7.92 1.24 0.76
N TYR A 118 -9.22 1.35 1.00
CA TYR A 118 -9.75 1.39 2.36
C TYR A 118 -11.18 0.87 2.41
N THR A 119 -11.60 0.33 3.55
CA THR A 119 -13.00 -0.03 3.77
C THR A 119 -13.63 0.96 4.72
N THR A 120 -14.83 1.47 4.42
CA THR A 120 -15.54 2.41 5.30
C THR A 120 -17.05 2.24 5.18
N ASN A 121 -17.78 2.77 6.14
CA ASN A 121 -19.22 3.03 6.06
C ASN A 121 -19.57 4.48 6.40
N GLY A 122 -18.61 5.40 6.20
CA GLY A 122 -18.77 6.82 6.50
C GLY A 122 -19.82 7.56 5.68
N ASP A 123 -20.18 7.05 4.50
CA ASP A 123 -21.29 7.60 3.70
C ASP A 123 -22.66 7.31 4.33
N ILE A 124 -22.77 6.23 5.11
CA ILE A 124 -23.99 5.81 5.83
C ILE A 124 -23.95 6.31 7.29
N PHE A 125 -22.88 6.02 8.03
CA PHE A 125 -22.74 6.30 9.46
C PHE A 125 -21.82 7.48 9.76
N ARG A 126 -22.13 8.67 9.24
CA ARG A 126 -21.24 9.85 9.27
C ARG A 126 -20.53 10.15 10.60
N LYS A 127 -21.20 9.95 11.74
CA LYS A 127 -20.65 10.25 13.08
C LYS A 127 -20.02 9.06 13.81
N THR A 128 -20.37 7.85 13.42
CA THR A 128 -20.05 6.61 14.14
C THR A 128 -19.49 5.56 13.19
N HIS A 129 -18.82 5.99 12.12
CA HIS A 129 -18.34 5.09 11.08
C HIS A 129 -17.22 4.18 11.57
N ASP A 130 -17.11 3.05 10.91
CA ASP A 130 -15.96 2.17 10.97
C ASP A 130 -15.12 2.38 9.71
N GLU A 131 -13.80 2.28 9.82
CA GLU A 131 -12.87 2.48 8.71
C GLU A 131 -11.56 1.70 8.90
N LEU A 132 -11.04 1.13 7.82
CA LEU A 132 -9.73 0.48 7.74
C LEU A 132 -8.97 1.02 6.54
N ASP A 133 -7.82 1.64 6.78
CA ASP A 133 -7.11 2.40 5.76
C ASP A 133 -5.83 1.73 5.30
N PHE A 134 -5.60 1.79 4.00
CA PHE A 134 -4.29 1.64 3.37
C PHE A 134 -4.05 2.89 2.51
N GLU A 135 -3.20 3.81 2.98
CA GLU A 135 -2.95 5.08 2.29
C GLU A 135 -1.50 5.20 1.87
N PHE A 136 -1.26 5.37 0.58
CA PHE A 136 0.05 5.62 0.00
C PHE A 136 0.30 7.12 -0.09
N LEU A 137 1.38 7.56 0.55
CA LEU A 137 1.75 8.96 0.67
C LEU A 137 2.87 9.27 -0.32
N GLY A 138 2.54 10.08 -1.33
CA GLY A 138 3.48 10.47 -2.37
C GLY A 138 4.65 11.29 -1.83
N ASN A 139 5.69 11.43 -2.65
CA ASN A 139 6.93 12.05 -2.24
C ASN A 139 7.54 12.90 -3.35
N ILE A 140 8.52 13.72 -2.99
CA ILE A 140 9.32 14.44 -3.98
C ILE A 140 10.09 13.45 -4.86
N ARG A 141 10.41 13.86 -6.09
CA ARG A 141 11.16 13.06 -7.06
C ARG A 141 12.38 12.38 -6.44
N GLY A 142 12.52 11.08 -6.69
CA GLY A 142 13.66 10.27 -6.25
C GLY A 142 13.65 9.88 -4.77
N LYS A 143 12.55 10.14 -4.04
CA LYS A 143 12.35 9.66 -2.67
C LYS A 143 11.30 8.55 -2.64
N ALA A 144 11.49 7.59 -1.74
CA ALA A 144 10.60 6.45 -1.61
C ALA A 144 9.18 6.87 -1.21
N TRP A 145 8.20 6.16 -1.75
CA TRP A 145 6.83 6.19 -1.25
C TRP A 145 6.79 5.71 0.20
N ARG A 146 5.85 6.26 0.95
CA ARG A 146 5.46 5.74 2.27
C ARG A 146 4.03 5.21 2.15
N PHE A 147 3.68 4.31 3.06
CA PHE A 147 2.28 3.99 3.28
C PHE A 147 1.96 4.11 4.76
N GLN A 148 0.68 4.31 5.05
CA GLN A 148 0.14 4.24 6.39
C GLN A 148 -1.06 3.30 6.41
N THR A 149 -1.21 2.62 7.54
CA THR A 149 -2.44 1.89 7.86
C THR A 149 -3.13 2.53 9.05
N ASN A 150 -4.45 2.50 9.09
CA ASN A 150 -5.22 3.04 10.20
C ASN A 150 -6.48 2.20 10.46
N MET A 151 -7.06 2.38 11.64
CA MET A 151 -8.29 1.73 12.04
C MET A 151 -9.12 2.67 12.89
N TYR A 152 -10.38 2.83 12.52
CA TYR A 152 -11.40 3.50 13.29
C TYR A 152 -12.59 2.58 13.52
N GLY A 153 -13.01 2.46 14.77
CA GLY A 153 -14.27 1.84 15.13
C GLY A 153 -15.20 2.86 15.77
N ASN A 154 -16.47 2.81 15.41
CA ASN A 154 -17.58 3.57 15.96
C ASN A 154 -17.33 5.07 16.08
N GLY A 155 -16.71 5.67 15.06
CA GLY A 155 -16.42 7.11 15.01
C GLY A 155 -15.30 7.56 15.95
N SER A 156 -14.41 6.65 16.39
CA SER A 156 -13.22 6.97 17.22
C SER A 156 -12.13 7.74 16.48
N THR A 157 -12.50 8.72 15.64
CA THR A 157 -11.62 9.53 14.80
C THR A 157 -10.83 10.60 15.56
N ASN A 158 -11.20 10.86 16.82
CA ASN A 158 -10.45 11.74 17.72
C ASN A 158 -9.10 11.14 18.17
N ARG A 159 -8.85 9.86 17.88
CA ARG A 159 -7.58 9.19 18.14
C ARG A 159 -7.20 8.34 16.92
N GLY A 160 -6.17 8.78 16.21
CA GLY A 160 -5.55 7.99 15.16
C GLY A 160 -4.86 6.75 15.71
N ARG A 161 -4.90 5.66 14.94
CA ARG A 161 -4.15 4.41 15.18
C ARG A 161 -3.20 4.17 14.01
N GLU A 162 -2.57 5.24 13.52
CA GLU A 162 -1.70 5.19 12.34
C GLU A 162 -0.44 4.39 12.62
N GLU A 163 -0.06 3.54 11.67
CA GLU A 163 1.30 3.01 11.57
C GLU A 163 1.85 3.36 10.19
N ARG A 164 3.03 4.00 10.14
CA ARG A 164 3.68 4.48 8.91
C ARG A 164 4.95 3.73 8.60
N TYR A 165 5.14 3.41 7.33
CA TYR A 165 6.20 2.52 6.85
C TYR A 165 6.73 2.98 5.49
N TYR A 166 7.96 2.58 5.14
CA TYR A 166 8.47 2.66 3.76
C TYR A 166 8.25 1.36 3.00
N LEU A 167 8.00 1.44 1.70
CA LEU A 167 7.99 0.25 0.85
C LEU A 167 9.42 -0.23 0.58
N TRP A 168 9.63 -1.55 0.56
CA TRP A 168 10.93 -2.18 0.24
C TRP A 168 11.13 -2.39 -1.27
N PHE A 169 10.27 -1.79 -2.09
CA PHE A 169 10.29 -1.79 -3.55
C PHE A 169 9.78 -0.43 -4.04
N ASP A 170 9.96 -0.16 -5.34
CA ASP A 170 9.38 1.02 -5.99
C ASP A 170 7.97 0.69 -6.52
N PRO A 171 6.90 1.13 -5.84
CA PRO A 171 5.52 0.79 -6.21
C PRO A 171 5.05 1.45 -7.52
N SER A 172 5.87 2.31 -8.12
CA SER A 172 5.55 2.94 -9.40
C SER A 172 6.05 2.16 -10.62
N LYS A 173 6.84 1.10 -10.39
CA LYS A 173 7.43 0.29 -11.46
C LYS A 173 6.56 -0.89 -11.84
N GLU A 174 6.11 -1.64 -10.86
CA GLU A 174 5.35 -2.87 -11.05
C GLU A 174 4.07 -2.86 -10.20
N PHE A 175 3.13 -3.72 -10.56
CA PHE A 175 1.96 -3.99 -9.73
C PHE A 175 2.36 -4.81 -8.51
N HIS A 176 1.88 -4.39 -7.34
CA HIS A 176 1.99 -5.13 -6.09
C HIS A 176 0.60 -5.38 -5.51
N THR A 177 0.42 -6.51 -4.83
CA THR A 177 -0.87 -6.88 -4.22
C THR A 177 -0.98 -6.24 -2.86
N TYR A 178 -2.06 -5.50 -2.61
CA TYR A 178 -2.39 -4.93 -1.32
C TYR A 178 -3.72 -5.49 -0.85
N SER A 179 -3.75 -6.00 0.38
CA SER A 179 -4.95 -6.66 0.91
C SER A 179 -5.28 -6.22 2.33
N ILE A 180 -6.57 -6.08 2.61
CA ILE A 180 -7.15 -5.91 3.93
C ILE A 180 -7.99 -7.15 4.21
N LEU A 181 -7.56 -7.97 5.16
CA LEU A 181 -8.40 -9.01 5.72
C LEU A 181 -9.09 -8.43 6.96
N TRP A 182 -10.42 -8.53 7.03
CA TRP A 182 -11.21 -8.19 8.20
C TRP A 182 -12.13 -9.36 8.54
N THR A 183 -11.94 -9.92 9.74
CA THR A 183 -12.74 -11.03 10.28
C THR A 183 -13.30 -10.68 11.65
N THR A 184 -14.15 -11.56 12.19
CA THR A 184 -14.65 -11.46 13.56
C THR A 184 -13.55 -11.52 14.64
N LYS A 185 -12.35 -12.00 14.29
CA LYS A 185 -11.23 -12.26 15.22
C LYS A 185 -10.08 -11.28 15.06
N ASN A 186 -9.80 -10.84 13.85
CA ASN A 186 -8.64 -10.01 13.56
C ASN A 186 -8.80 -9.20 12.27
N ILE A 187 -7.96 -8.18 12.17
CA ILE A 187 -7.69 -7.44 10.94
C ILE A 187 -6.23 -7.68 10.57
N ILE A 188 -5.94 -7.95 9.31
CA ILE A 188 -4.57 -8.09 8.81
C ILE A 188 -4.40 -7.30 7.52
N PHE A 189 -3.37 -6.47 7.49
CA PHE A 189 -2.93 -5.75 6.29
C PHE A 189 -1.78 -6.51 5.62
N TYR A 190 -1.87 -6.73 4.32
CA TYR A 190 -0.89 -7.47 3.53
C TYR A 190 -0.31 -6.62 2.39
N ILE A 191 0.96 -6.89 2.07
CA ILE A 191 1.60 -6.51 0.81
C ILE A 191 2.27 -7.75 0.24
N ASP A 192 1.93 -8.15 -0.98
CA ASP A 192 2.46 -9.35 -1.66
C ASP A 192 2.49 -10.59 -0.75
N ASP A 193 1.36 -10.89 -0.10
CA ASP A 193 1.18 -11.99 0.85
C ASP A 193 2.01 -11.90 2.15
N VAL A 194 2.77 -10.82 2.34
CA VAL A 194 3.51 -10.54 3.58
C VAL A 194 2.59 -9.77 4.53
N PRO A 195 2.27 -10.30 5.72
CA PRO A 195 1.51 -9.55 6.70
C PRO A 195 2.37 -8.43 7.27
N ILE A 196 1.82 -7.22 7.26
CA ILE A 196 2.49 -5.98 7.66
C ILE A 196 2.00 -5.51 9.02
N ARG A 197 0.71 -5.73 9.31
CA ARG A 197 0.08 -5.33 10.56
C ARG A 197 -1.05 -6.30 10.89
N GLU A 198 -1.08 -6.77 12.14
CA GLU A 198 -2.16 -7.58 12.70
C GLU A 198 -2.80 -6.84 13.88
N ILE A 199 -4.12 -6.73 13.84
CA ILE A 199 -4.92 -6.22 14.96
C ILE A 199 -5.82 -7.35 15.41
N VAL A 200 -5.46 -7.99 16.53
CA VAL A 200 -6.26 -9.07 17.13
C VAL A 200 -7.35 -8.46 18.00
N ARG A 201 -8.61 -8.81 17.71
CA ARG A 201 -9.76 -8.37 18.49
C ARG A 201 -9.62 -8.87 19.93
N ASN A 202 -9.86 -7.98 20.88
CA ASN A 202 -9.96 -8.31 22.29
C ASN A 202 -11.02 -7.42 22.96
N ASP A 203 -11.56 -7.86 24.09
CA ASP A 203 -12.69 -7.20 24.76
C ASP A 203 -12.37 -5.75 25.17
N ALA A 204 -11.10 -5.45 25.50
CA ALA A 204 -10.69 -4.11 25.89
C ALA A 204 -10.76 -3.09 24.74
N MET A 205 -10.82 -3.54 23.48
CA MET A 205 -11.04 -2.65 22.33
C MET A 205 -12.45 -2.06 22.34
N GLY A 206 -13.44 -2.76 22.88
CA GLY A 206 -14.84 -2.33 22.85
C GLY A 206 -15.28 -1.89 21.44
N ALA A 207 -15.76 -0.66 21.33
CA ALA A 207 -16.24 -0.08 20.07
C ALA A 207 -15.13 0.35 19.10
N ASP A 208 -13.85 0.21 19.48
CA ASP A 208 -12.72 0.52 18.59
C ASP A 208 -12.54 -0.50 17.46
N PHE A 209 -13.00 -1.74 17.65
CA PHE A 209 -12.95 -2.76 16.61
C PHE A 209 -14.18 -2.60 15.69
N PRO A 210 -14.00 -2.46 14.36
CA PRO A 210 -15.09 -2.36 13.40
C PRO A 210 -16.15 -3.45 13.56
N SER A 211 -17.42 -3.06 13.53
CA SER A 211 -18.54 -3.98 13.80
C SER A 211 -19.75 -3.78 12.89
N LYS A 212 -19.73 -2.78 12.01
CA LYS A 212 -20.81 -2.48 11.07
C LYS A 212 -20.35 -2.79 9.65
N PRO A 213 -21.24 -3.24 8.74
CA PRO A 213 -20.88 -3.49 7.35
C PRO A 213 -20.13 -2.31 6.72
N MET A 214 -19.08 -2.59 5.93
CA MET A 214 -18.28 -1.59 5.23
C MET A 214 -18.23 -1.89 3.73
N GLY A 215 -18.21 -0.83 2.91
CA GLY A 215 -17.86 -0.93 1.50
C GLY A 215 -16.35 -0.79 1.32
N LEU A 216 -15.80 -1.39 0.26
CA LEU A 216 -14.42 -1.15 -0.17
C LEU A 216 -14.38 0.08 -1.06
N TYR A 217 -13.40 0.95 -0.86
CA TYR A 217 -13.18 2.18 -1.61
C TYR A 217 -11.73 2.23 -2.08
N ALA A 218 -11.52 2.81 -3.25
CA ALA A 218 -10.20 3.21 -3.72
C ALA A 218 -10.27 4.61 -4.29
N THR A 219 -9.33 5.50 -3.93
CA THR A 219 -9.33 6.89 -4.38
C THR A 219 -7.92 7.43 -4.63
N ILE A 220 -7.81 8.43 -5.50
CA ILE A 220 -6.64 9.31 -5.63
C ILE A 220 -7.07 10.76 -5.43
N TRP A 221 -6.32 11.52 -4.63
CA TRP A 221 -6.66 12.91 -4.33
C TRP A 221 -5.46 13.74 -3.85
N ASP A 222 -5.65 15.06 -3.82
CA ASP A 222 -4.68 16.03 -3.32
C ASP A 222 -4.83 16.26 -1.82
N ALA A 223 -3.85 15.76 -1.08
CA ALA A 223 -3.68 15.86 0.37
C ALA A 223 -2.48 16.76 0.73
N SER A 224 -2.20 17.79 -0.07
CA SER A 224 -1.04 18.69 0.04
C SER A 224 -0.81 19.25 1.43
N ASP A 225 -1.85 19.41 2.24
CA ASP A 225 -1.73 20.00 3.57
C ASP A 225 -1.04 19.09 4.60
N TRP A 226 -0.90 17.79 4.33
CA TRP A 226 -0.32 16.86 5.31
C TRP A 226 0.50 15.70 4.73
N ALA A 227 0.17 15.21 3.52
CA ALA A 227 0.67 13.92 3.03
C ALA A 227 2.20 13.81 2.95
N THR A 228 2.87 14.85 2.44
CA THR A 228 4.32 14.79 2.23
C THR A 228 5.06 15.71 3.20
N SER A 229 5.66 15.07 4.20
CA SER A 229 6.48 15.74 5.23
C SER A 229 5.67 16.78 6.02
N GLY A 230 4.46 16.39 6.45
CA GLY A 230 3.56 17.26 7.20
C GLY A 230 3.07 18.47 6.39
N GLY A 231 2.92 18.30 5.07
CA GLY A 231 2.47 19.36 4.16
C GLY A 231 3.54 20.31 3.64
N LYS A 232 4.82 20.10 4.00
CA LYS A 232 5.94 20.90 3.49
C LYS A 232 6.05 20.87 1.96
N TYR A 233 5.76 19.72 1.35
CA TYR A 233 5.80 19.55 -0.10
C TYR A 233 4.38 19.27 -0.62
N ARG A 234 3.90 20.14 -1.50
CA ARG A 234 2.54 20.10 -2.06
C ARG A 234 2.53 19.44 -3.44
N ALA A 235 1.34 19.07 -3.90
CA ALA A 235 1.07 18.65 -5.27
C ALA A 235 1.53 19.72 -6.26
N ASN A 236 2.22 19.28 -7.30
CA ASN A 236 2.65 20.15 -8.38
C ASN A 236 2.10 19.60 -9.70
N TYR A 237 1.02 20.22 -10.16
CA TYR A 237 0.27 19.79 -11.33
C TYR A 237 1.01 20.00 -12.67
N LYS A 238 2.24 20.54 -12.66
CA LYS A 238 3.14 20.42 -13.82
C LYS A 238 3.57 18.98 -14.09
N TYR A 239 3.47 18.10 -13.10
CA TYR A 239 3.76 16.66 -13.21
C TYR A 239 2.49 15.82 -13.39
N ALA A 240 1.32 16.46 -13.57
CA ALA A 240 0.09 15.76 -13.89
C ALA A 240 0.13 15.19 -15.33
N PRO A 241 -0.65 14.15 -15.65
CA PRO A 241 -1.57 13.44 -14.76
C PRO A 241 -0.87 12.57 -13.71
N PHE A 242 -1.38 12.58 -12.47
CA PHE A 242 -1.03 11.55 -11.49
C PHE A 242 -1.92 10.34 -11.74
N VAL A 243 -1.30 9.20 -12.09
CA VAL A 243 -2.02 7.98 -12.49
C VAL A 243 -1.75 6.86 -11.51
N ALA A 244 -2.81 6.37 -10.84
CA ALA A 244 -2.79 5.13 -10.08
C ALA A 244 -3.54 4.06 -10.86
N GLU A 245 -2.97 2.87 -10.98
CA GLU A 245 -3.55 1.78 -11.77
C GLU A 245 -3.94 0.61 -10.87
N PHE A 246 -5.11 0.02 -11.14
CA PHE A 246 -5.70 -1.06 -10.36
C PHE A 246 -6.05 -2.25 -11.26
N THR A 247 -5.76 -3.46 -10.79
CA THR A 247 -6.16 -4.70 -11.45
C THR A 247 -6.26 -5.87 -10.45
N ASP A 248 -6.63 -7.06 -10.94
CA ASP A 248 -6.80 -8.27 -10.13
C ASP A 248 -7.63 -8.03 -8.84
N LEU A 249 -8.82 -7.44 -8.98
CA LEU A 249 -9.70 -7.11 -7.85
C LEU A 249 -10.26 -8.38 -7.21
N ILE A 250 -10.17 -8.49 -5.89
CA ILE A 250 -10.60 -9.64 -5.09
C ILE A 250 -11.49 -9.10 -3.96
N LEU A 251 -12.71 -9.64 -3.86
CA LEU A 251 -13.75 -9.17 -2.93
C LEU A 251 -14.58 -10.32 -2.30
N PRO A 252 -13.99 -11.42 -1.81
CA PRO A 252 -14.75 -12.41 -1.04
C PRO A 252 -15.12 -11.82 0.32
N GLY A 253 -16.42 -11.82 0.60
CA GLY A 253 -16.98 -11.38 1.87
C GLY A 253 -18.43 -11.83 1.99
N CYS A 254 -19.07 -11.47 3.09
CA CYS A 254 -20.52 -11.61 3.20
C CYS A 254 -21.19 -10.29 2.78
N PRO A 255 -21.77 -10.20 1.56
CA PRO A 255 -22.48 -9.01 1.14
C PRO A 255 -23.73 -8.82 2.01
N MET A 256 -24.01 -7.56 2.35
CA MET A 256 -25.16 -7.15 3.14
C MET A 256 -25.96 -6.10 2.37
N ASP A 257 -27.25 -6.33 2.23
CA ASP A 257 -28.18 -5.30 1.79
C ASP A 257 -28.49 -4.37 2.98
N PRO A 258 -28.24 -3.05 2.88
CA PRO A 258 -28.63 -2.09 3.91
C PRO A 258 -30.13 -2.07 4.24
N LEU A 259 -30.98 -2.59 3.33
CA LEU A 259 -32.43 -2.65 3.46
C LEU A 259 -32.94 -3.99 4.02
N GLU A 260 -32.15 -5.05 3.98
CA GLU A 260 -32.50 -6.33 4.62
C GLU A 260 -32.05 -6.29 6.08
N GLU A 261 -32.95 -5.85 6.97
CA GLU A 261 -32.76 -5.98 8.40
C GLU A 261 -32.58 -7.45 8.80
N VAL A 262 -31.31 -7.81 9.06
CA VAL A 262 -30.88 -8.84 10.01
C VAL A 262 -31.48 -10.24 9.77
N VAL A 263 -30.81 -11.02 8.93
CA VAL A 263 -30.75 -12.48 9.13
C VAL A 263 -29.34 -12.82 9.61
N ALA A 264 -29.17 -12.88 10.93
CA ALA A 264 -27.89 -13.15 11.60
C ALA A 264 -27.21 -14.48 11.17
N ASP A 265 -27.94 -15.37 10.48
CA ASP A 265 -27.43 -16.65 9.99
C ASP A 265 -26.78 -16.61 8.59
N VAL A 266 -27.04 -15.60 7.75
CA VAL A 266 -26.60 -15.64 6.34
C VAL A 266 -25.07 -15.52 6.20
N CYS A 267 -24.42 -14.76 7.09
CA CYS A 267 -22.97 -14.57 7.03
C CYS A 267 -22.14 -15.60 7.80
N ALA A 268 -22.76 -16.41 8.67
CA ALA A 268 -22.02 -17.28 9.58
C ALA A 268 -21.09 -18.26 8.85
N GLU A 269 -21.54 -18.83 7.73
CA GLU A 269 -20.71 -19.72 6.92
C GLU A 269 -19.52 -18.98 6.28
N ARG A 270 -19.76 -17.81 5.67
CA ARG A 270 -18.71 -17.00 5.03
C ARG A 270 -17.70 -16.49 6.04
N ASP A 271 -18.15 -16.06 7.19
CA ASP A 271 -17.28 -15.61 8.28
C ASP A 271 -16.40 -16.74 8.80
N ASN A 272 -16.96 -17.95 8.94
CA ASN A 272 -16.20 -19.14 9.31
C ASN A 272 -15.17 -19.53 8.23
N GLN A 273 -15.53 -19.44 6.95
CA GLN A 273 -14.61 -19.69 5.83
C GLN A 273 -13.45 -18.69 5.83
N LEU A 274 -13.74 -17.40 5.97
CA LEU A 274 -12.71 -16.35 6.07
C LEU A 274 -11.82 -16.57 7.29
N ALA A 275 -12.39 -16.83 8.47
CA ALA A 275 -11.63 -16.99 9.71
C ALA A 275 -10.83 -18.30 9.78
N SER A 276 -11.13 -19.29 8.94
CA SER A 276 -10.40 -20.58 8.85
C SER A 276 -9.42 -20.65 7.68
N ALA A 277 -9.40 -19.64 6.81
CA ALA A 277 -8.48 -19.59 5.70
C ALA A 277 -7.01 -19.57 6.16
N ASN A 278 -6.12 -20.11 5.33
CA ASN A 278 -4.68 -20.13 5.58
C ASN A 278 -4.08 -18.72 5.82
N PHE A 279 -4.62 -17.70 5.16
CA PHE A 279 -4.24 -16.30 5.30
C PHE A 279 -4.92 -15.58 6.48
N ALA A 280 -5.78 -16.25 7.25
CA ALA A 280 -6.44 -15.63 8.42
C ALA A 280 -5.63 -15.75 9.71
N SER A 281 -4.54 -16.52 9.67
CA SER A 281 -3.64 -16.72 10.80
C SER A 281 -2.20 -16.39 10.41
N ILE A 282 -1.50 -15.69 11.29
CA ILE A 282 -0.09 -15.36 11.08
C ILE A 282 0.78 -16.39 11.80
N THR A 283 1.61 -17.10 11.04
CA THR A 283 2.58 -18.04 11.60
C THR A 283 3.62 -17.34 12.48
N PRO A 284 4.26 -18.04 13.44
CA PRO A 284 5.33 -17.45 14.26
C PRO A 284 6.46 -16.83 13.44
N LYS A 285 6.81 -17.44 12.30
CA LYS A 285 7.80 -16.93 11.36
C LYS A 285 7.35 -15.61 10.71
N GLN A 286 6.10 -15.52 10.28
CA GLN A 286 5.53 -14.28 9.73
C GLN A 286 5.42 -13.20 10.81
N LYS A 287 5.04 -13.52 12.06
CA LYS A 287 5.02 -12.56 13.17
C LYS A 287 6.41 -11.97 13.44
N LEU A 288 7.45 -12.80 13.42
CA LEU A 288 8.82 -12.34 13.56
C LEU A 288 9.25 -11.45 12.38
N ALA A 289 8.91 -11.83 11.16
CA ALA A 289 9.18 -11.02 9.96
C ALA A 289 8.48 -9.66 10.03
N MET A 290 7.20 -9.62 10.43
CA MET A 290 6.42 -8.40 10.62
C MET A 290 7.05 -7.48 11.69
N LYS A 291 7.48 -8.05 12.82
CA LYS A 291 8.18 -7.30 13.88
C LYS A 291 9.49 -6.69 13.38
N ASN A 292 10.28 -7.47 12.65
CA ASN A 292 11.56 -7.01 12.08
C ASN A 292 11.34 -5.96 11.00
N LEU A 293 10.32 -6.15 10.17
CA LEU A 293 9.91 -5.20 9.15
C LEU A 293 9.60 -3.85 9.80
N GLY A 294 8.74 -3.82 10.82
CA GLY A 294 8.43 -2.62 11.59
C GLY A 294 9.68 -1.94 12.18
N GLN A 295 10.62 -2.70 12.73
CA GLN A 295 11.88 -2.12 13.22
C GLN A 295 12.77 -1.52 12.12
N SER A 296 12.73 -2.09 10.92
CA SER A 296 13.60 -1.68 9.80
C SER A 296 13.04 -0.53 8.96
N ILE A 297 11.71 -0.38 8.88
CA ILE A 297 11.07 0.60 7.99
C ILE A 297 10.12 1.59 8.69
N CYS A 298 9.79 1.42 9.99
CA CYS A 298 9.04 2.44 10.72
C CYS A 298 9.93 3.62 11.08
N THR A 299 9.55 4.81 10.63
CA THR A 299 10.09 6.06 11.17
C THR A 299 9.25 6.50 12.36
N THR A 300 9.39 5.82 13.51
CA THR A 300 8.76 6.20 14.79
C THR A 300 7.21 6.32 14.79
N PRO A 301 6.54 6.15 15.94
CA PRO A 301 5.16 6.60 16.05
C PRO A 301 5.21 8.13 16.05
N ILE A 302 4.93 8.76 14.91
CA ILE A 302 4.39 10.11 14.98
C ILE A 302 3.01 9.90 15.58
N VAL A 303 2.90 10.08 16.90
CA VAL A 303 1.62 10.36 17.54
C VAL A 303 1.13 11.63 16.86
N THR A 304 0.39 11.49 15.76
CA THR A 304 -0.41 12.57 15.23
C THR A 304 -1.60 12.67 16.17
N THR A 305 -1.41 13.38 17.28
CA THR A 305 -2.54 14.09 17.89
C THR A 305 -3.09 15.01 16.80
N ARG A 306 -4.25 14.67 16.26
CA ARG A 306 -5.17 15.72 15.84
C ARG A 306 -5.73 16.39 17.09
#